data_AF-A0A938LBY2-F1
#
_entry.id   AF-A0A938LBY2-F1
#
_cell.length_a   1.000
_cell.length_b   1.000
_cell.length_c   1.000
_cell.angle_alpha   90.00
_cell.angle_beta   90.00
_cell.angle_gamma   90.00
#
_symmetry.space_group_name_H-M   'P 1'
#
loop_
_entity.id
_entity.type
_entity.pdbx_description
1 polymer ?
#
loop_
_entity_poly.entity_id
_entity_poly.type
_entity_poly.pdbx_seq_one_letter_code
_entity_poly.pdbx_strand_id
1 'polypeptide(L)'
;MSDKEAKIECPCCHSELRVDLLTGKLSSWLRAGDSAPAHGADPSQRWDASADRVKGRLAGNEDRLDRELGKERERSQNLDDVFDAAKKRATRRGDQSS
;
A
#
# COMPACT_ATOMS: atom_id res chain seq x y z
N MET A 1 -47.16 0.18 -7.26
CA MET A 1 -45.75 -0.22 -7.48
C MET A 1 -44.91 0.70 -6.62
N SER A 2 -44.19 0.15 -5.63
CA SER A 2 -43.45 0.95 -4.66
C SER A 2 -42.01 1.02 -5.14
N ASP A 3 -41.64 2.14 -5.76
CA ASP A 3 -40.25 2.44 -6.11
C ASP A 3 -39.49 2.73 -4.82
N LYS A 4 -38.98 1.66 -4.19
CA LYS A 4 -38.19 1.74 -2.95
C LYS A 4 -36.76 2.22 -3.22
N GLU A 5 -36.32 2.23 -4.48
CA GLU A 5 -34.97 2.60 -4.87
C GLU A 5 -34.97 3.73 -5.90
N ALA A 6 -34.13 4.73 -5.68
CA ALA A 6 -33.84 5.79 -6.65
C ALA A 6 -32.51 5.52 -7.34
N LYS A 7 -32.51 5.62 -8.67
CA LYS A 7 -31.31 5.55 -9.53
C LYS A 7 -30.84 6.97 -9.85
N ILE A 8 -29.61 7.29 -9.46
CA ILE A 8 -28.99 8.61 -9.65
C ILE A 8 -27.71 8.43 -10.46
N GLU A 9 -27.55 9.23 -11.52
CA GLU A 9 -26.37 9.18 -12.39
C GLU A 9 -25.52 10.46 -12.21
N CYS A 10 -24.19 10.34 -12.07
CA CYS A 10 -23.34 11.55 -12.06
C CYS A 10 -23.22 12.09 -13.48
N PRO A 11 -23.58 13.35 -13.76
CA PRO A 11 -23.36 13.97 -15.07
C PRO A 11 -21.86 14.15 -15.40
N CYS A 12 -21.00 14.03 -14.40
CA CYS A 12 -19.56 14.25 -14.49
C CYS A 12 -18.78 13.03 -14.98
N CYS A 13 -19.16 11.85 -14.49
CA CYS A 13 -18.38 10.63 -14.61
C CYS A 13 -19.26 9.41 -14.90
N HIS A 14 -20.55 9.62 -15.19
CA HIS A 14 -21.55 8.60 -15.55
C HIS A 14 -21.62 7.42 -14.57
N SER A 15 -21.26 7.63 -13.29
CA SER A 15 -21.41 6.62 -12.26
C SER A 15 -22.87 6.50 -11.82
N GLU A 16 -23.37 5.28 -11.63
CA GLU A 16 -24.73 4.99 -11.17
C GLU A 16 -24.74 4.72 -9.65
N LEU A 17 -25.64 5.40 -8.95
CA LEU A 17 -25.90 5.25 -7.52
C LEU A 17 -27.33 4.75 -7.34
N ARG A 18 -27.52 3.71 -6.54
CA ARG A 18 -28.84 3.26 -6.09
C ARG A 18 -28.99 3.57 -4.61
N VAL A 19 -30.07 4.29 -4.28
CA VAL A 19 -30.37 4.73 -2.92
C VAL A 19 -31.73 4.19 -2.52
N ASP A 20 -31.79 3.54 -1.36
CA ASP A 20 -33.06 3.16 -0.73
C ASP A 20 -33.71 4.42 -0.15
N LEU A 21 -34.88 4.78 -0.68
CA LEU A 21 -35.61 5.99 -0.31
C LEU A 21 -36.16 5.94 1.12
N LEU A 22 -36.37 4.74 1.67
CA LEU A 22 -36.92 4.58 3.02
C LEU A 22 -35.86 4.75 4.10
N THR A 23 -34.64 4.30 3.83
CA THR A 23 -33.54 4.32 4.80
C THR A 23 -32.52 5.42 4.54
N GLY A 24 -32.55 6.05 3.35
CA GLY A 24 -31.55 7.02 2.91
C GLY A 24 -30.16 6.40 2.71
N LYS A 25 -30.06 5.06 2.72
CA LYS A 25 -28.80 4.35 2.58
C LYS A 25 -28.50 4.04 1.12
N LEU A 26 -27.22 4.06 0.79
CA LEU A 26 -26.74 3.57 -0.50
C LEU A 26 -26.92 2.05 -0.57
N SER A 27 -27.70 1.56 -1.53
CA SER A 27 -27.81 0.12 -1.81
C SER A 27 -26.74 -0.35 -2.79
N SER A 28 -26.32 0.50 -3.75
CA SER A 28 -25.17 0.20 -4.60
C SER A 28 -24.53 1.45 -5.20
N TRP A 29 -23.23 1.33 -5.52
CA TRP A 29 -22.47 2.31 -6.29
C TRP A 29 -21.71 1.60 -7.40
N LEU A 30 -21.92 2.05 -8.64
CA LEU A 30 -21.33 1.54 -9.86
C LEU A 30 -20.55 2.68 -10.53
N ARG A 31 -19.27 2.46 -10.82
CA ARG A 31 -18.51 3.41 -11.65
C ARG A 31 -18.92 3.26 -13.12
N ALA A 32 -18.75 4.32 -13.91
CA ALA A 32 -18.98 4.23 -15.34
C ALA A 32 -18.10 3.15 -15.97
N GLY A 33 -18.74 2.24 -16.71
CA GLY A 33 -18.10 1.09 -17.33
C GLY A 33 -18.16 -0.21 -16.50
N ASP A 34 -18.52 -0.13 -15.21
CA ASP A 34 -18.79 -1.34 -14.42
C ASP A 34 -20.21 -1.84 -14.72
N SER A 35 -20.34 -3.03 -15.30
CA SER A 35 -21.63 -3.71 -15.38
C SER A 35 -22.13 -4.03 -13.96
N ALA A 36 -23.41 -3.76 -13.69
CA ALA A 36 -24.06 -4.20 -12.46
C ALA A 36 -23.69 -5.66 -12.19
N PRO A 37 -23.18 -6.01 -10.99
CA PRO A 37 -22.95 -7.41 -10.68
C PRO A 37 -24.29 -8.12 -10.87
N ALA A 38 -24.29 -9.18 -11.68
CA ALA A 38 -25.47 -10.00 -11.89
C ALA A 38 -26.08 -10.32 -10.52
N HIS A 39 -27.40 -10.15 -10.36
CA HIS A 39 -28.09 -10.53 -9.13
C HIS A 39 -27.67 -11.95 -8.74
N GLY A 40 -26.84 -12.08 -7.70
CA GLY A 40 -26.19 -13.34 -7.31
C GLY A 40 -24.66 -13.31 -7.20
N ALA A 41 -23.98 -12.19 -7.48
CA ALA A 41 -22.55 -12.09 -7.18
C ALA A 41 -22.31 -12.17 -5.67
N ASP A 42 -21.61 -13.21 -5.22
CA ASP A 42 -21.27 -13.43 -3.82
C ASP A 42 -20.44 -12.26 -3.29
N PRO A 43 -20.94 -11.52 -2.27
CA PRO A 43 -20.21 -10.43 -1.64
C PRO A 43 -18.80 -10.82 -1.16
N SER A 44 -18.57 -12.11 -0.85
CA SER A 44 -17.28 -12.63 -0.40
C SER A 44 -16.15 -12.36 -1.40
N GLN A 45 -16.40 -12.56 -2.70
CA GLN A 45 -15.37 -12.42 -3.75
C GLN A 45 -14.86 -10.97 -3.89
N ARG A 46 -15.72 -9.98 -3.60
CA ARG A 46 -15.31 -8.56 -3.57
C ARG A 46 -14.43 -8.23 -2.37
N TRP A 47 -14.68 -8.89 -1.24
CA TRP A 47 -13.87 -8.75 -0.04
C TRP A 47 -12.52 -9.42 -0.20
N ASP A 48 -12.47 -10.61 -0.80
CA ASP A 48 -11.22 -11.33 -1.08
C ASP A 48 -10.30 -10.51 -1.99
N ALA A 49 -10.83 -9.98 -3.10
CA ALA A 49 -10.07 -9.13 -4.01
C ALA A 49 -9.56 -7.83 -3.35
N SER A 50 -10.29 -7.31 -2.37
CA SER A 50 -9.86 -6.13 -1.60
C SER A 50 -8.83 -6.48 -0.54
N ALA A 51 -8.97 -7.64 0.13
CA ALA A 51 -8.03 -8.16 1.10
C ALA A 51 -6.67 -8.47 0.46
N ASP A 52 -6.67 -9.05 -0.75
CA ASP A 52 -5.45 -9.34 -1.50
C ASP A 52 -4.68 -8.07 -1.89
N ARG A 53 -5.37 -6.99 -2.26
CA ARG A 53 -4.72 -5.69 -2.51
C ARG A 53 -4.07 -5.12 -1.25
N VAL A 54 -4.71 -5.26 -0.10
CA VAL A 54 -4.15 -4.77 1.18
C VAL A 54 -2.96 -5.61 1.60
N LYS A 55 -3.05 -6.94 1.49
CA LYS A 55 -1.92 -7.85 1.74
C LYS A 55 -0.73 -7.54 0.83
N GLY A 56 -0.97 -7.31 -0.47
CA GLY A 56 0.09 -6.93 -1.40
C GLY A 56 0.80 -5.62 -1.05
N ARG A 57 0.09 -4.64 -0.48
CA ARG A 57 0.69 -3.38 0.00
C ARG A 57 1.54 -3.55 1.25
N LEU A 58 1.13 -4.43 2.16
CA LEU A 58 1.90 -4.73 3.37
C LEU A 58 3.22 -5.43 3.03
N ALA A 59 3.17 -6.46 2.18
CA ALA A 59 4.36 -7.19 1.74
C ALA A 59 5.37 -6.26 1.03
N GLY A 60 4.90 -5.41 0.11
CA GLY A 60 5.79 -4.47 -0.59
C GLY A 60 6.39 -3.38 0.30
N ASN A 61 5.78 -3.08 1.45
CA ASN A 61 6.33 -2.11 2.41
C ASN A 61 7.34 -2.74 3.36
N GLU A 62 7.15 -4.00 3.78
CA GLU A 62 8.14 -4.75 4.56
C GLU A 62 9.44 -4.94 3.75
N ASP A 63 9.33 -5.37 2.48
CA ASP A 63 10.48 -5.55 1.60
C ASP A 63 11.27 -4.24 1.39
N ARG A 64 10.56 -3.11 1.34
CA ARG A 64 11.19 -1.79 1.20
C ARG A 64 11.87 -1.36 2.50
N LEU A 65 11.25 -1.61 3.65
CA LEU A 65 11.82 -1.29 4.95
C LEU A 65 13.11 -2.08 5.19
N ASP A 66 13.09 -3.39 4.94
CA ASP A 66 14.26 -4.26 5.11
C ASP A 66 15.39 -3.87 4.15
N ARG A 67 15.07 -3.48 2.92
CA ARG A 67 16.06 -2.99 1.96
C ARG A 67 16.74 -1.70 2.40
N GLU A 68 15.98 -0.74 2.93
CA GLU A 68 16.57 0.52 3.42
C GLU A 68 17.36 0.31 4.72
N LEU A 69 16.88 -0.55 5.63
CA LEU A 69 17.61 -0.94 6.83
C LEU A 69 18.93 -1.66 6.50
N GLY A 70 18.93 -2.52 5.48
CA GLY A 70 20.13 -3.19 4.98
C GLY A 70 21.20 -2.20 4.51
N LYS A 71 20.81 -1.18 3.74
CA LYS A 71 21.74 -0.13 3.27
C LYS A 71 22.36 0.66 4.42
N GLU A 72 21.57 1.04 5.43
CA GLU A 72 22.10 1.76 6.59
C GLU A 72 23.06 0.89 7.42
N ARG A 73 22.77 -0.41 7.58
CA ARG A 73 23.69 -1.34 8.26
C ARG A 73 25.03 -1.48 7.53
N GLU A 74 25.00 -1.63 6.21
CA GLU A 74 26.20 -1.70 5.37
C GLU A 74 27.00 -0.40 5.44
N ARG A 75 26.32 0.75 5.50
CA ARG A 75 26.96 2.06 5.66
C ARG A 75 27.67 2.20 7.01
N SER A 76 27.08 1.70 8.10
CA SER A 76 27.71 1.68 9.43
C SER A 76 29.00 0.85 9.43
N GLN A 77 28.98 -0.35 8.83
CA GLN A 77 30.15 -1.21 8.73
C GLN A 77 31.29 -0.54 7.96
N ASN A 78 30.97 0.12 6.84
CA ASN A 78 31.96 0.86 6.05
C ASN A 78 32.63 2.00 6.85
N LEU A 79 31.90 2.65 7.76
CA LEU A 79 32.46 3.71 8.59
C LEU A 79 33.42 3.14 9.64
N ASP A 80 33.04 2.04 10.29
CA ASP A 80 33.89 1.36 11.28
C ASP A 80 35.21 0.88 10.62
N ASP A 81 35.14 0.31 9.42
CA ASP A 81 36.32 -0.11 8.66
C ASP A 81 37.25 1.06 8.33
N VAL A 82 36.69 2.23 8.00
CA VAL A 82 37.48 3.46 7.75
C VAL A 82 38.15 3.94 9.04
N PHE A 83 37.45 3.93 10.18
CA PHE A 83 38.03 4.30 11.46
C PHE A 83 39.14 3.34 11.88
N ASP A 84 38.95 2.03 11.70
CA ASP A 84 39.96 1.03 12.01
C ASP A 84 41.18 1.14 11.08
N ALA A 85 40.97 1.41 9.79
CA ALA A 85 42.06 1.69 8.86
C ALA A 85 42.84 2.95 9.26
N ALA A 86 42.15 4.01 9.67
CA ALA A 86 42.77 5.24 10.16
C ALA A 86 43.58 4.99 11.45
N LYS A 87 43.03 4.24 12.40
CA LYS A 87 43.69 3.87 13.66
C LYS A 87 44.95 3.04 13.41
N LYS A 88 44.87 2.03 12.52
CA LYS A 88 46.02 1.20 12.11
C LYS A 88 47.13 2.01 11.43
N ARG A 89 46.77 3.02 10.64
CA ARG A 89 47.75 3.95 10.02
C ARG A 89 48.42 4.83 11.06
N ALA A 90 47.66 5.35 12.03
CA ALA A 90 48.19 6.20 13.10
C ALA A 90 49.17 5.44 14.01
N THR A 91 48.84 4.21 14.43
CA THR A 91 49.75 3.39 15.25
C THR A 91 51.03 3.03 14.52
N ARG A 92 50.96 2.63 13.24
CA ARG A 92 52.17 2.36 12.43
C ARG A 92 53.09 3.57 12.28
N ARG A 93 52.54 4.79 12.28
CA ARG A 93 53.31 6.03 12.14
C ARG A 93 53.97 6.47 13.46
N GLY A 94 53.33 6.18 14.59
CA GLY A 94 53.90 6.41 15.92
C GLY A 94 55.08 5.47 16.24
N ASP A 95 55.02 4.22 15.75
CA ASP A 95 56.05 3.19 15.99
C ASP A 95 57.33 3.39 15.13
N GLN A 96 57.24 4.16 14.04
CA GLN A 96 58.39 4.55 13.20
C GLN A 96 59.05 5.87 13.62
N SER A 97 58.50 6.53 14.63
CA SER A 97 58.98 7.84 15.14
C SER A 97 59.60 7.74 16.53
N SER A 98 59.82 6.52 17.04
CA SER A 98 60.54 6.23 18.29
C SER A 98 61.91 5.62 18.03
#